data_AF-A0A537JZI5-F1
#
_entry.id   AF-A0A537JZI5-F1
#
_cell.length_a   1.000
_cell.length_b   1.000
_cell.length_c   1.000
_cell.angle_alpha   90.00
_cell.angle_beta   90.00
_cell.angle_gamma   90.00
#
_symmetry.space_group_name_H-M   'P 1'
#
loop_
_entity.id
_entity.type
_entity.pdbx_description
1 polymer ?
#
loop_
_entity_poly.entity_id
_entity_poly.type
_entity_poly.pdbx_seq_one_letter_code
_entity_poly.pdbx_strand_id
1 'polypeptide(L)' 'MTEKGFFKISFLVTGIITMAIWSVLVWNYYHGGVPRHHILHLEDLPAISNWWGGLLLPLLTWLLLYRIQNRLMRRQY' A
#
# COMPACT_ATOMS: atom_id res chain seq x y z
N MET A 1 23.57 5.73 -7.56
CA MET A 1 22.48 4.78 -7.87
C MET A 1 21.86 5.24 -9.19
N THR A 2 21.71 4.38 -10.19
CA THR A 2 21.14 4.80 -11.49
C THR A 2 19.62 4.93 -11.37
N GLU A 3 18.99 5.86 -12.11
CA GLU A 3 17.53 6.04 -12.11
C GLU A 3 16.79 4.73 -12.41
N LYS A 4 17.29 3.97 -13.40
CA LYS A 4 16.77 2.66 -13.77
C LYS A 4 16.85 1.65 -12.62
N GLY A 5 17.89 1.73 -11.78
CA GLY A 5 18.03 0.89 -10.58
C GLY A 5 17.00 1.21 -9.50
N PHE A 6 16.76 2.50 -9.24
CA PHE A 6 15.75 2.93 -8.26
C PHE A 6 14.33 2.52 -8.70
N PHE A 7 14.03 2.65 -10.00
CA PHE A 7 12.74 2.23 -10.55
C PHE A 7 12.51 0.72 -10.39
N LYS A 8 13.52 -0.12 -10.66
CA LYS A 8 13.44 -1.57 -10.45
C LYS A 8 13.17 -1.93 -8.99
N ILE A 9 13.87 -1.30 -8.05
CA ILE A 9 13.64 -1.54 -6.62
C ILE A 9 12.24 -1.09 -6.23
N SER A 10 11.80 0.07 -6.71
CA SER A 10 10.47 0.59 -6.38
C SER A 10 9.37 -0.34 -6.87
N PHE A 11 9.51 -0.85 -8.10
CA PHE A 11 8.57 -1.83 -8.65
C PHE A 11 8.56 -3.14 -7.85
N LEU A 12 9.73 -3.64 -7.47
CA LEU A 12 9.86 -4.87 -6.67
C LEU A 12 9.23 -4.70 -5.28
N VAL A 13 9.50 -3.59 -4.60
CA VAL A 13 8.93 -3.29 -3.28
C VAL A 13 7.41 -3.14 -3.36
N THR A 14 6.90 -2.38 -4.33
CA THR A 14 5.44 -2.25 -4.53
C THR A 14 4.80 -3.61 -4.83
N GLY A 15 5.43 -4.45 -5.66
CA GLY A 15 4.95 -5.80 -5.95
C GLY A 15 4.87 -6.69 -4.71
N ILE A 16 5.91 -6.69 -3.87
CA ILE A 16 5.94 -7.44 -2.60
C ILE A 16 4.83 -6.97 -1.66
N ILE A 17 4.68 -5.66 -1.47
CA ILE A 17 3.63 -5.10 -0.59
C ILE A 17 2.24 -5.44 -1.12
N THR A 18 2.05 -5.38 -2.44
CA THR A 18 0.79 -5.78 -3.09
C THR A 18 0.47 -7.25 -2.82
N MET A 19 1.42 -8.15 -3.05
CA MET A 19 1.21 -9.58 -2.78
C MET A 19 0.93 -9.85 -1.30
N ALA A 20 1.61 -9.16 -0.39
CA ALA A 20 1.41 -9.31 1.04
C ALA A 20 -0.02 -8.90 1.47
N ILE A 21 -0.48 -7.70 1.06
CA ILE A 21 -1.82 -7.24 1.45
C ILE A 21 -2.93 -8.09 0.83
N TRP A 22 -2.78 -8.50 -0.43
CA TRP A 22 -3.76 -9.35 -1.10
C TRP A 22 -3.82 -10.74 -0.48
N SER A 23 -2.67 -11.32 -0.09
CA SER A 23 -2.64 -12.60 0.63
C SER A 23 -3.45 -12.53 1.93
N VAL A 24 -3.29 -11.45 2.70
CA VAL A 24 -4.03 -11.24 3.96
C VAL A 24 -5.52 -11.01 3.70
N LEU A 25 -5.88 -10.20 2.69
CA LEU A 25 -7.28 -9.94 2.36
C LEU A 25 -8.01 -11.20 1.88
N VAL A 26 -7.35 -12.00 1.02
CA VAL A 26 -7.87 -13.29 0.55
C VAL A 26 -8.05 -14.24 1.72
N TRP A 27 -7.07 -14.33 2.62
CA TRP A 27 -7.19 -15.15 3.83
C TRP A 27 -8.40 -14.74 4.67
N ASN A 28 -8.54 -13.45 4.96
CA ASN A 28 -9.65 -12.91 5.74
C ASN A 28 -11.01 -13.16 5.06
N TYR A 29 -11.08 -13.05 3.74
CA TYR A 29 -12.29 -13.34 2.98
C TYR A 29 -12.79 -14.78 3.22
N TYR A 30 -11.89 -15.76 3.28
CA TYR A 30 -12.24 -17.16 3.54
C TYR A 30 -12.40 -17.52 5.04
N HIS A 31 -11.85 -16.74 5.97
CA HIS A 31 -11.78 -17.06 7.41
C HIS A 31 -12.67 -16.18 8.31
N GLY A 32 -13.75 -15.60 7.78
CA GLY A 32 -14.69 -14.79 8.56
C GLY A 32 -15.05 -13.43 7.94
N GLY A 33 -14.60 -13.17 6.72
CA GLY A 33 -14.84 -11.94 5.98
C GLY A 33 -13.77 -10.88 6.22
N VAL A 34 -13.66 -9.94 5.28
CA VAL A 34 -12.72 -8.82 5.41
C VAL A 34 -13.24 -7.84 6.48
N PRO A 35 -12.42 -7.50 7.50
CA PRO A 35 -12.86 -6.63 8.58
C PRO A 35 -13.36 -5.28 8.07
N ARG A 36 -14.40 -4.78 8.74
CA ARG A 36 -14.96 -3.44 8.55
C ARG A 36 -14.82 -2.71 9.89
N HIS A 37 -14.10 -1.61 9.92
CA HIS A 37 -13.92 -0.80 11.12
C HIS A 37 -14.90 0.37 11.08
N HIS A 38 -15.74 0.48 12.11
CA HIS A 38 -16.52 1.68 12.33
C HIS A 38 -15.60 2.85 12.70
N ILE A 39 -15.84 4.02 12.12
CA ILE A 39 -15.08 5.23 12.45
C ILE A 39 -15.27 5.49 13.95
N LEU A 40 -14.16 5.75 14.67
CA LEU A 40 -14.16 6.03 16.11
C LEU A 40 -14.79 4.93 17.00
N HIS A 41 -14.88 3.68 16.51
CA HIS A 41 -15.61 2.58 17.20
C HIS A 41 -17.07 2.90 17.53
N LEU A 42 -17.67 3.89 16.87
CA LEU A 42 -19.09 4.22 17.01
C LEU A 42 -19.87 3.47 15.93
N GLU A 43 -20.72 2.53 16.34
CA GLU A 43 -21.53 1.69 15.43
C GLU A 43 -22.41 2.52 14.47
N ASP A 44 -22.82 3.72 14.90
CA ASP A 44 -23.64 4.66 14.13
C ASP A 44 -22.89 5.31 12.96
N LEU A 45 -21.55 5.22 12.92
CA LEU A 45 -20.72 5.80 11.87
C LEU A 45 -20.43 4.80 10.74
N PRO A 46 -20.25 5.28 9.49
CA PRO A 46 -20.02 4.41 8.35
C PRO A 46 -18.75 3.58 8.56
N ALA A 47 -18.86 2.27 8.36
CA ALA A 47 -17.75 1.36 8.49
C ALA A 47 -16.86 1.38 7.24
N ILE A 48 -15.55 1.51 7.43
CA ILE A 48 -14.54 1.44 6.36
C ILE A 48 -14.02 0.01 6.30
N SER A 49 -14.11 -0.61 5.13
CA SER A 49 -13.59 -1.96 4.92
C SER A 49 -12.09 -1.97 4.62
N ASN A 50 -11.39 -2.97 5.15
CA ASN A 50 -9.98 -3.21 4.84
C ASN A 50 -9.71 -3.56 3.37
N TRP A 51 -10.75 -3.81 2.55
CA TRP A 51 -10.63 -3.95 1.10
C TRP A 51 -9.93 -2.76 0.44
N TRP A 52 -10.14 -1.54 0.95
CA TRP A 52 -9.46 -0.36 0.46
C TRP A 52 -7.94 -0.49 0.58
N GLY A 53 -7.44 -1.17 1.61
CA GLY A 53 -6.01 -1.42 1.80
C GLY A 53 -5.35 -2.14 0.62
N GLY A 54 -6.09 -2.99 -0.10
CA GLY A 54 -5.59 -3.73 -1.27
C GLY A 54 -5.16 -2.84 -2.44
N LEU A 55 -5.76 -1.64 -2.55
CA LEU A 55 -5.42 -0.64 -3.57
C LEU A 55 -4.60 0.52 -2.97
N LEU A 56 -4.97 0.96 -1.77
CA LEU A 56 -4.43 2.15 -1.13
C LEU A 56 -2.96 1.95 -0.73
N LEU A 57 -2.59 0.75 -0.22
CA LEU A 57 -1.20 0.47 0.15
C LEU A 57 -0.25 0.44 -1.06
N PRO A 58 -0.52 -0.32 -2.16
CA PRO A 58 0.34 -0.28 -3.34
C PRO A 58 0.53 1.13 -3.92
N LEU A 59 -0.55 1.91 -3.94
CA LEU A 59 -0.53 3.27 -4.49
C LEU A 59 0.30 4.21 -3.62
N LEU A 60 0.14 4.16 -2.30
CA LEU A 60 0.96 4.94 -1.37
C LEU A 60 2.43 4.52 -1.42
N THR A 61 2.71 3.22 -1.48
CA THR A 61 4.09 2.73 -1.64
C THR A 61 4.73 3.33 -2.88
N TRP A 62 4.07 3.22 -4.05
CA TRP A 62 4.59 3.81 -5.28
C TRP A 62 4.81 5.31 -5.15
N LEU A 63 3.80 6.05 -4.68
CA LEU A 63 3.84 7.52 -4.58
C LEU A 63 4.98 7.98 -3.66
N LEU A 64 5.15 7.31 -2.51
CA LEU A 64 6.20 7.64 -1.55
C LEU A 64 7.58 7.31 -2.11
N LEU A 65 7.76 6.16 -2.75
CA LEU A 65 9.03 5.80 -3.39
C LEU A 65 9.38 6.76 -4.52
N TYR A 66 8.40 7.17 -5.33
CA TYR A 66 8.58 8.20 -6.37
C TYR A 66 9.01 9.55 -5.76
N ARG A 67 8.38 9.98 -4.66
CA ARG A 67 8.79 11.21 -3.96
C ARG A 67 10.20 11.10 -3.38
N ILE A 68 10.58 9.95 -2.84
CA ILE A 68 11.93 9.69 -2.33
C ILE A 68 12.94 9.77 -3.48
N GLN A 69 12.65 9.14 -4.62
CA GLN A 69 13.49 9.20 -5.83
C GLN A 69 13.75 10.65 -6.24
N ASN A 70 12.68 11.44 -6.39
CA ASN A 70 12.79 12.84 -6.80
C ASN A 70 13.61 13.67 -5.81
N ARG A 71 13.47 13.42 -4.50
CA ARG A 71 14.25 14.10 -3.46
C ARG A 71 15.73 13.74 -3.52
N LEU A 72 16.06 12.46 -3.73
CA LEU A 72 17.44 12.00 -3.83
C LEU A 72 18.12 12.55 -5.08
N MET A 73 17.43 12.52 -6.23
CA MET A 73 17.96 13.06 -7.49
C MET A 73 18.17 14.57 -7.43
N ARG A 74 17.24 15.33 -6.81
CA ARG A 74 17.39 16.78 -6.61
C ARG A 74 18.59 17.14 -5.71
N ARG A 75 19.03 16.25 -4.81
CA ARG A 75 20.22 16.47 -3.96
C ARG A 75 21.56 16.16 -4.64
N GLN A 76 21.54 15.56 -5.84
CA GLN A 76 22.76 15.19 -6.58
C GLN A 76 23.19 16.23 -7.62
N TYR A 77 22.39 17.28 -7.81
CA TYR A 77 22.71 18.49 -8.58
C TYR A 77 22.95 19.65 -7.61
#